data_AF-A0A6L8LTJ5-F1
#
_entry.id   AF-A0A6L8LTJ5-F1
#
_cell.length_a   1.000
_cell.length_b   1.000
_cell.length_c   1.000
_cell.angle_alpha   90.00
_cell.angle_beta   90.00
_cell.angle_gamma   90.00
#
_symmetry.space_group_name_H-M   'P 1'
#
loop_
_entity.id
_entity.type
_entity.pdbx_description
1 polymer ?
#
loop_
_entity_poly.entity_id
_entity_poly.type
_entity_poly.pdbx_seq_one_letter_code
_entity_poly.pdbx_strand_id
1 'polypeptide(L)'
;MRKDLKDELFAHNMYINQVKDMLLWHFDDNKQAADFFGVTPQTVKNWQTKGTWPMSVVRLLLIMHRGYLPITKPWRGFKIRGEKLFTPGGRELTAYDLMELDIRMSLKTNSNVIQFRRKKKKRYRIKRKQGAKRPVNSS
;
A
#
# COMPACT_ATOMS: atom_id res chain seq x y z
N MET A 1 11.39 -24.51 4.49
CA MET A 1 10.70 -23.36 3.84
C MET A 1 11.54 -22.12 4.05
N ARG A 2 11.73 -21.30 3.03
CA ARG A 2 12.64 -20.16 3.13
C ARG A 2 12.05 -19.05 4.02
N LYS A 3 12.89 -18.46 4.87
CA LYS A 3 12.50 -17.44 5.87
C LYS A 3 12.07 -16.13 5.20
N ASP A 4 12.75 -15.78 4.11
CA ASP A 4 12.47 -14.64 3.22
C ASP A 4 11.00 -14.55 2.78
N LEU A 5 10.38 -15.68 2.41
CA LEU A 5 9.00 -15.72 1.91
C LEU A 5 8.00 -15.38 3.00
N LYS A 6 8.24 -15.86 4.22
CA LYS A 6 7.39 -15.51 5.37
C LYS A 6 7.50 -14.01 5.63
N ASP A 7 8.71 -13.49 5.69
CA ASP A 7 8.96 -12.07 5.98
C ASP A 7 8.30 -11.15 4.93
N GLU A 8 8.36 -11.52 3.64
CA GLU A 8 7.67 -10.80 2.55
C GLU A 8 6.14 -10.81 2.75
N LEU A 9 5.54 -11.97 3.04
CA LEU A 9 4.10 -12.08 3.28
C LEU A 9 3.66 -11.28 4.51
N PHE A 10 4.43 -11.36 5.59
CA PHE A 10 4.16 -10.60 6.81
C PHE A 10 4.23 -9.09 6.57
N ALA A 11 5.16 -8.60 5.74
CA ALA A 11 5.23 -7.19 5.36
C ALA A 11 3.94 -6.70 4.65
N HIS A 12 3.17 -7.62 4.08
CA HIS A 12 1.90 -7.36 3.41
C HIS A 12 0.66 -7.74 4.24
N ASN A 13 0.83 -8.08 5.52
CA ASN A 13 -0.20 -8.60 6.43
C ASN A 13 -0.86 -9.89 5.92
N MET A 14 -0.06 -10.80 5.35
CA MET A 14 -0.55 -12.09 4.88
C MET A 14 0.23 -13.26 5.46
N TYR A 15 -0.41 -14.43 5.41
CA TYR A 15 0.12 -15.71 5.85
C TYR A 15 0.29 -16.67 4.67
N ILE A 16 1.17 -17.66 4.82
CA ILE A 16 1.54 -18.60 3.73
C ILE A 16 0.36 -19.42 3.21
N ASN A 17 -0.57 -19.79 4.09
CA ASN A 17 -1.79 -20.51 3.71
C ASN A 17 -2.68 -19.67 2.77
N GLN A 18 -2.62 -18.33 2.88
CA GLN A 18 -3.41 -17.42 2.05
C GLN A 18 -2.88 -17.31 0.61
N VAL A 19 -1.64 -17.73 0.33
CA VAL A 19 -1.11 -17.70 -1.04
C VAL A 19 -1.92 -18.60 -1.97
N LYS A 20 -2.37 -19.75 -1.46
CA LYS A 20 -3.26 -20.65 -2.19
C LYS A 20 -4.61 -19.98 -2.46
N ASP A 21 -5.18 -19.32 -1.45
CA ASP A 21 -6.47 -18.65 -1.57
C ASP A 21 -6.41 -17.52 -2.61
N MET A 22 -5.30 -16.78 -2.68
CA MET A 22 -5.09 -15.77 -3.72
C MET A 22 -5.02 -16.37 -5.12
N LEU A 23 -4.33 -17.50 -5.27
CA LEU A 23 -4.29 -18.19 -6.56
C LEU A 23 -5.72 -18.57 -6.99
N LEU A 24 -6.50 -19.16 -6.07
CA LEU A 24 -7.90 -19.54 -6.33
C LEU A 24 -8.83 -18.35 -6.55
N TRP A 25 -8.49 -17.17 -6.02
CA TRP A 25 -9.26 -15.95 -6.26
C TRP A 25 -9.06 -15.37 -7.67
N HIS A 26 -7.88 -15.60 -8.25
CA HIS A 26 -7.51 -15.00 -9.54
C HIS A 26 -7.63 -15.94 -10.72
N PHE A 27 -7.66 -17.25 -10.48
CA PHE A 27 -7.69 -18.27 -11.53
C PHE A 27 -8.75 -19.32 -11.22
N ASP A 28 -9.55 -19.66 -12.23
CA ASP A 28 -10.62 -20.66 -12.16
C ASP A 28 -10.04 -22.07 -12.02
N ASP A 29 -8.90 -22.33 -12.67
CA ASP A 29 -8.23 -23.62 -12.61
C ASP A 29 -6.69 -23.53 -12.69
N ASN A 30 -6.03 -24.67 -12.48
CA ASN A 30 -4.58 -24.76 -12.56
C ASN A 30 -4.04 -24.57 -13.98
N LYS A 31 -4.85 -24.74 -15.03
CA LYS A 31 -4.40 -24.57 -16.41
C LYS A 31 -4.27 -23.09 -16.74
N GLN A 32 -5.30 -22.31 -16.43
CA GLN A 32 -5.31 -20.86 -16.58
C GLN A 32 -4.17 -20.20 -15.79
N ALA A 33 -3.95 -20.65 -14.54
CA ALA A 33 -2.81 -20.20 -13.75
C ALA A 33 -1.48 -20.57 -14.43
N ALA A 34 -1.35 -21.79 -14.94
CA ALA A 34 -0.13 -22.26 -15.59
C ALA A 34 0.19 -21.45 -16.86
N ASP A 35 -0.83 -21.18 -17.68
CA ASP A 35 -0.72 -20.35 -18.88
C ASP A 35 -0.28 -18.92 -18.52
N PHE A 36 -0.86 -18.33 -17.48
CA PHE A 36 -0.48 -16.99 -17.01
C PHE A 36 0.98 -16.93 -16.51
N PHE A 37 1.43 -17.93 -15.76
CA PHE A 37 2.79 -17.98 -15.23
C PHE A 37 3.82 -18.57 -16.21
N GLY A 38 3.40 -19.06 -17.38
CA GLY A 38 4.28 -19.70 -18.36
C GLY A 38 4.90 -21.01 -17.85
N VAL A 39 4.15 -21.81 -17.08
CA VAL A 39 4.60 -23.08 -16.50
C VAL A 39 3.65 -24.23 -16.85
N THR A 40 3.94 -25.45 -16.38
CA THR A 40 3.00 -26.57 -16.52
C THR A 40 1.94 -26.56 -15.41
N PRO A 41 0.71 -27.08 -15.65
CA PRO A 41 -0.31 -27.23 -14.61
C PRO A 41 0.16 -28.10 -13.43
N GLN A 42 1.04 -29.07 -13.69
CA GLN A 42 1.63 -29.90 -12.65
C GLN A 42 2.56 -29.09 -11.73
N THR A 43 3.29 -28.11 -12.28
CA THR A 43 4.12 -27.18 -11.50
C THR A 43 3.25 -26.37 -10.53
N VAL A 44 2.12 -25.84 -10.99
CA VAL A 44 1.16 -25.10 -10.15
C VAL A 44 0.60 -26.00 -9.05
N LYS A 45 0.20 -27.24 -9.38
CA LYS A 45 -0.27 -28.23 -8.40
C LYS A 45 0.81 -28.56 -7.36
N ASN A 46 2.07 -28.65 -7.76
CA ASN A 46 3.19 -28.88 -6.85
C ASN A 46 3.38 -27.72 -5.87
N TRP A 47 3.24 -26.47 -6.31
CA TRP A 47 3.32 -25.30 -5.42
C TRP A 47 2.25 -25.35 -4.33
N GLN A 48 1.01 -25.65 -4.70
CA GLN A 48 -0.10 -25.72 -3.75
C GLN A 48 0.03 -26.88 -2.75
N THR A 49 0.50 -28.05 -3.20
CA THR A 49 0.59 -29.26 -2.37
C THR A 49 1.84 -29.29 -1.50
N LYS A 50 2.99 -28.91 -2.06
CA LYS A 50 4.30 -28.95 -1.37
C LYS A 50 4.65 -27.63 -0.68
N GLY A 51 3.90 -26.56 -0.93
CA GLY A 51 4.19 -25.22 -0.40
C GLY A 51 5.47 -24.59 -0.97
N THR A 52 5.96 -25.09 -2.11
CA THR A 52 7.22 -24.66 -2.74
C THR A 52 6.99 -23.49 -3.70
N TRP A 53 6.42 -22.39 -3.19
CA TRP A 53 6.10 -21.22 -4.01
C TRP A 53 7.37 -20.42 -4.36
N PRO A 54 7.60 -20.12 -5.66
CA PRO A 54 8.63 -19.17 -6.05
C PRO A 54 8.30 -17.76 -5.54
N MET A 55 9.33 -17.01 -5.10
CA MET A 55 9.15 -15.63 -4.61
C MET A 55 8.51 -14.71 -5.66
N SER A 56 8.89 -14.86 -6.94
CA SER A 56 8.32 -14.10 -8.05
C SER A 56 6.81 -14.31 -8.20
N VAL A 57 6.36 -15.56 -8.09
CA VAL A 57 4.93 -15.92 -8.14
C VAL A 57 4.18 -15.29 -6.98
N VAL A 58 4.71 -15.37 -5.76
CA VAL A 58 4.08 -14.76 -4.58
C VAL A 58 3.98 -13.24 -4.70
N ARG A 59 5.03 -12.57 -5.18
CA ARG A 59 5.01 -11.13 -5.43
C ARG A 59 3.98 -10.74 -6.50
N LEU A 60 3.90 -11.50 -7.58
CA LEU A 60 2.93 -11.24 -8.64
C LEU A 60 1.49 -11.42 -8.13
N LEU A 61 1.21 -12.50 -7.39
CA LEU A 61 -0.07 -12.72 -6.73
C LEU A 61 -0.41 -11.58 -5.76
N LEU A 62 0.55 -11.10 -4.96
CA LEU A 62 0.38 -9.96 -4.06
C LEU A 62 -0.05 -8.69 -4.78
N ILE A 63 0.58 -8.41 -5.93
CA ILE A 63 0.25 -7.27 -6.79
C ILE A 63 -1.17 -7.43 -7.34
N MET A 64 -1.50 -8.60 -7.89
CA MET A 64 -2.84 -8.89 -8.44
C MET A 64 -3.93 -8.74 -7.38
N HIS A 65 -3.72 -9.34 -6.20
CA HIS A 65 -4.70 -9.35 -5.10
C HIS A 65 -4.95 -7.97 -4.53
N ARG A 66 -3.94 -7.09 -4.53
CA ARG A 66 -4.11 -5.68 -4.14
C ARG A 66 -4.69 -4.80 -5.24
N GLY A 67 -4.93 -5.34 -6.43
CA GLY A 67 -5.47 -4.61 -7.57
C GLY A 67 -4.39 -3.90 -8.38
N TYR A 68 -3.31 -4.60 -8.72
CA TYR A 68 -2.30 -4.21 -9.71
C TYR A 68 -1.53 -2.91 -9.41
N LEU A 69 -1.58 -2.43 -8.16
CA LEU A 69 -0.89 -1.22 -7.73
C LEU A 69 0.32 -1.54 -6.85
N PRO A 70 1.29 -0.61 -6.76
CA PRO A 70 2.45 -0.80 -5.89
C PRO A 70 2.05 -1.08 -4.44
N ILE A 71 2.83 -1.94 -3.78
CA ILE A 71 2.65 -2.32 -2.37
C ILE A 71 3.00 -1.21 -1.36
N THR A 72 3.34 -0.01 -1.83
CA THR A 72 3.76 1.10 -0.98
C THR A 72 2.57 1.75 -0.26
N LYS A 73 2.84 2.45 0.85
CA LYS A 73 1.80 3.05 1.70
C LYS A 73 0.80 3.98 0.97
N PRO A 74 1.21 4.82 0.00
CA PRO A 74 0.28 5.74 -0.69
C PRO A 74 -0.85 5.05 -1.45
N TRP A 75 -0.58 3.85 -1.99
CA TRP A 75 -1.55 3.08 -2.77
C TRP A 75 -2.42 2.15 -1.92
N ARG A 76 -2.27 2.19 -0.59
CA ARG A 76 -3.03 1.30 0.30
C ARG A 76 -4.53 1.53 0.15
N GLY A 77 -5.24 0.45 -0.20
CA GLY A 77 -6.69 0.44 -0.38
C GLY A 77 -7.16 0.91 -1.75
N PHE A 78 -6.26 1.44 -2.58
CA PHE A 78 -6.54 1.61 -3.99
C PHE A 78 -6.44 0.26 -4.69
N LYS A 79 -7.22 0.07 -5.77
CA LYS A 79 -7.21 -1.14 -6.58
C LYS A 79 -7.62 -0.83 -8.01
N ILE A 80 -6.99 -1.47 -8.99
CA ILE A 80 -7.44 -1.49 -10.38
C ILE A 80 -8.33 -2.73 -10.57
N ARG A 81 -9.48 -2.55 -11.22
CA ARG A 81 -10.33 -3.65 -11.71
C ARG A 81 -10.77 -3.32 -13.13
N GLY A 82 -10.40 -4.17 -14.08
CA GLY A 82 -10.55 -3.83 -15.51
C GLY A 82 -9.84 -2.52 -15.82
N GLU A 83 -10.58 -1.57 -16.40
CA GLU A 83 -10.05 -0.27 -16.84
C GLU A 83 -10.22 0.86 -15.80
N LYS A 84 -10.70 0.53 -14.59
CA LYS A 84 -11.05 1.53 -13.57
C LYS A 84 -10.14 1.45 -12.35
N LEU A 85 -9.80 2.63 -11.82
CA LEU A 85 -9.12 2.79 -10.54
C LEU A 85 -10.16 3.00 -9.43
N PHE A 86 -10.12 2.19 -8.39
CA PHE A 86 -10.98 2.34 -7.23
C PHE A 86 -10.17 2.93 -6.08
N THR A 87 -10.75 3.93 -5.42
CA THR A 87 -10.21 4.52 -4.19
C THR A 87 -10.51 3.64 -2.97
N PRO A 88 -9.82 3.84 -1.83
CA PRO A 88 -10.15 3.16 -0.58
C PRO A 88 -11.59 3.40 -0.10
N GLY A 89 -12.18 4.54 -0.47
CA GLY A 89 -13.57 4.87 -0.18
C GLY A 89 -14.59 4.23 -1.14
N GLY A 90 -14.14 3.40 -2.09
CA GLY A 90 -15.01 2.69 -3.04
C GLY A 90 -15.37 3.50 -4.29
N ARG A 91 -14.96 4.77 -4.40
CA ARG A 91 -15.18 5.58 -5.60
C ARG A 91 -14.40 5.02 -6.79
N GLU A 92 -15.08 4.90 -7.92
CA GLU A 92 -14.51 4.58 -9.23
C GLU A 92 -13.96 5.83 -9.91
N LEU A 93 -12.78 5.71 -10.50
CA LEU A 93 -12.10 6.73 -11.29
C LEU A 93 -11.75 6.12 -12.64
N THR A 94 -12.25 6.74 -13.70
CA THR A 94 -11.90 6.45 -15.09
C THR A 94 -10.65 7.22 -15.50
N ALA A 95 -10.07 6.88 -16.65
CA ALA A 95 -8.99 7.69 -17.24
C ALA A 95 -9.41 9.15 -17.45
N TYR A 96 -10.66 9.39 -17.88
CA TYR A 96 -11.20 10.73 -18.09
C TYR A 96 -11.29 11.54 -16.79
N ASP A 97 -11.72 10.93 -15.67
CA ASP A 97 -11.76 11.60 -14.37
C ASP A 97 -10.36 12.07 -13.92
N LEU A 98 -9.33 11.28 -14.21
CA LEU A 98 -7.95 11.60 -13.89
C LEU A 98 -7.40 12.72 -14.80
N MET A 99 -7.74 12.70 -16.09
CA MET A 99 -7.38 13.77 -17.02
C MET A 99 -8.04 15.11 -16.66
N GLU A 100 -9.32 15.09 -16.25
CA GLU A 100 -10.01 16.31 -15.83
C GLU A 100 -9.38 16.92 -14.57
N LEU A 101 -8.91 16.08 -13.63
CA LEU A 101 -8.20 16.53 -12.44
C LEU A 101 -6.94 17.33 -12.83
N ASP A 102 -6.17 16.84 -13.81
CA ASP A 102 -4.96 17.49 -14.29
C ASP A 102 -5.25 18.86 -14.93
N ILE A 103 -6.29 18.93 -15.77
CA ILE A 103 -6.77 20.17 -16.37
C ILE A 103 -7.18 21.18 -15.30
N ARG A 104 -7.95 20.76 -14.28
CA ARG A 104 -8.40 21.63 -13.19
C ARG A 104 -7.23 22.15 -12.34
N MET A 105 -6.19 21.35 -12.15
CA MET A 105 -4.97 21.79 -11.49
C MET A 105 -4.26 22.83 -12.36
N SER A 106 -4.07 22.57 -13.65
CA SER A 106 -3.43 23.48 -14.62
C SER A 106 -4.15 24.84 -14.73
N LEU A 107 -5.47 24.86 -14.88
CA LEU A 107 -6.25 26.11 -15.01
C LEU A 107 -6.28 26.96 -13.73
N LYS A 108 -6.10 26.35 -12.55
CA LYS A 108 -5.95 27.07 -11.28
C LYS A 108 -4.50 27.48 -10.99
N THR A 109 -3.56 27.10 -11.85
CA THR A 109 -2.12 27.40 -11.70
C THR A 109 -1.80 28.82 -12.18
N ASN A 110 -2.32 29.83 -11.48
CA ASN A 110 -1.56 31.07 -11.26
C ASN A 110 -0.92 31.09 -9.85
N SER A 111 -1.09 30.04 -9.04
CA SER A 111 -0.34 29.85 -7.79
C SER A 111 -0.42 28.40 -7.27
N ASN A 112 0.57 27.57 -7.59
CA ASN A 112 0.64 26.17 -7.16
C ASN A 112 1.53 25.95 -5.94
N VAL A 113 1.08 26.42 -4.77
CA VAL A 113 1.49 25.81 -3.51
C VAL A 113 0.23 25.38 -2.79
N ILE A 114 -0.18 24.12 -2.94
CA ILE A 114 -0.99 23.48 -1.91
C ILE A 114 -0.05 23.36 -0.71
N GLN A 115 0.02 24.43 0.09
CA GLN A 115 0.66 24.36 1.39
C GLN A 115 -0.16 23.34 2.18
N PHE A 116 0.32 22.10 2.25
CA PHE A 116 -0.05 21.18 3.31
C PHE A 116 0.51 21.79 4.61
N ARG A 117 -0.14 22.85 5.09
CA ARG A 117 0.19 23.52 6.33
C ARG A 117 -0.19 22.57 7.44
N ARG A 118 0.76 21.71 7.81
CA ARG A 118 0.69 20.89 9.01
C ARG A 118 0.30 21.84 10.15
N LYS A 119 -0.90 21.72 10.70
CA LYS A 119 -1.33 22.51 11.87
C LYS A 119 -0.23 22.36 12.92
N LYS A 120 0.57 23.40 13.16
CA LYS A 120 1.53 23.41 14.25
C LYS A 120 0.69 23.27 15.53
N LYS A 121 0.79 22.11 16.19
CA LYS A 121 0.22 21.93 17.53
C LYS A 121 0.81 23.05 18.39
N LYS A 122 -0.04 23.92 18.96
CA LYS A 122 0.38 24.90 19.96
C LYS A 122 1.04 24.11 21.10
N ARG A 123 2.37 24.09 21.15
CA ARG A 123 3.08 23.66 22.36
C ARG A 123 2.83 24.75 23.38
N TYR A 124 1.96 24.47 24.34
CA TYR A 124 1.84 25.31 25.52
C TYR A 124 3.22 25.32 26.22
N ARG A 125 3.92 26.45 26.17
CA ARG A 125 5.07 26.67 27.05
C ARG A 125 4.51 26.86 28.45
N ILE A 126 4.66 25.83 29.29
CA ILE A 126 4.54 26.02 30.73
C ILE A 126 5.64 27.02 31.12
N LYS A 127 5.26 28.25 31.47
CA LYS A 127 6.19 29.20 32.08
C LYS A 127 6.59 28.63 33.44
N ARG A 128 7.78 28.05 33.54
CA ARG A 128 8.44 27.86 34.84
C ARG A 128 8.58 29.25 35.47
N LYS A 129 7.88 29.49 36.59
CA LYS A 129 8.13 30.66 37.45
C LYS A 129 9.62 30.64 37.80
N GLN A 130 10.37 31.62 37.32
CA GLN A 130 11.73 31.84 37.76
C GLN A 130 11.67 32.19 39.25
N GLY A 131 12.49 31.49 40.03
CA GLY A 131 12.55 31.64 41.48
C GLY A 131 12.81 33.09 41.88
N ALA A 132 12.15 33.51 42.96
CA ALA A 132 12.38 34.77 43.62
C ALA A 132 13.87 34.89 43.99
N LYS A 133 14.58 35.86 43.41
CA LYS A 133 15.86 36.30 43.95
C LYS A 133 15.59 36.93 45.32
N ARG A 134 16.15 36.33 46.38
CA ARG A 134 16.22 36.98 47.69
C ARG A 134 17.20 38.17 47.60
N PRO A 135 16.87 39.36 48.11
CA PRO A 135 17.85 40.43 48.22
C PRO A 135 18.88 40.04 49.29
N VAL A 136 20.16 40.18 48.94
CA VAL A 136 21.28 40.07 49.87
C VAL A 136 21.38 41.44 50.56
N ASN A 137 21.11 41.49 51.85
CA ASN A 137 21.41 42.65 52.68
C ASN A 137 22.91 42.65 52.98
N SER A 138 23.61 43.69 52.55
CA SER A 138 24.96 44.02 53.02
C SER A 138 24.82 44.91 54.27
N SER A 139 25.37 44.45 55.39
CA SER A 139 25.76 45.26 56.54
C SER A 139 27.27 45.44 56.53
#